data_AF-A0A0A2VHM3-F1
#
_entry.id   AF-A0A0A2VHM3-F1
#
_cell.length_a   1.000
_cell.length_b   1.000
_cell.length_c   1.000
_cell.angle_alpha   90.00
_cell.angle_beta   90.00
_cell.angle_gamma   90.00
#
_symmetry.space_group_name_H-M   'P 1'
#
loop_
_entity.id
_entity.type
_entity.pdbx_description
1 polymer ?
#
loop_
_entity_poly.entity_id
_entity_poly.type
_entity_poly.pdbx_seq_one_letter_code
_entity_poly.pdbx_strand_id
1 'polypeptide(L)'
;MSQETKQACVKDAIEHLITTYGELNSSSIEELDCEPSPLDFMRYVARNTPFVVRGGASSWRAFDKWDKDYLVSALAGQSVNVAVTPHGNADAPTLSPAHDAPLFAKPHEESQPFEQFLNYIISQETDPDFPQSAEVRYAQTHIPFASIALQKPPEAINMWIGNSRSVTATHKDSYENIYVQIRGRKHFVLLSPLHHHCMNEKPLQPATYARGCSHGQLSLSLDQDADPVPVVTWDPDHPHRNSAPLSPLAQPVRVTLEPGDMLYLPAMWSVPDNAVHFASSRKAKREL
;
A
#
# COMPACT_ATOMS: atom_id res chain seq x y z
N MET A 1 -10.39 20.93 -37.91
CA MET A 1 -10.22 21.11 -36.45
C MET A 1 -8.75 21.25 -36.14
N SER A 2 -8.33 22.33 -35.48
CA SER A 2 -6.94 22.52 -35.04
C SER A 2 -6.59 21.48 -33.95
N GLN A 3 -5.29 21.29 -33.72
CA GLN A 3 -4.78 20.36 -32.71
C GLN A 3 -5.27 20.73 -31.30
N GLU A 4 -5.40 22.02 -31.02
CA GLU A 4 -5.97 22.56 -29.77
C GLU A 4 -7.45 22.21 -29.61
N THR A 5 -8.26 22.32 -30.66
CA THR A 5 -9.69 21.92 -30.60
C THR A 5 -9.86 20.43 -30.33
N LYS A 6 -8.96 19.59 -30.89
CA LYS A 6 -8.95 18.15 -30.60
C LYS A 6 -8.58 17.85 -29.16
N GLN A 7 -7.57 18.55 -28.62
CA GLN A 7 -7.10 18.36 -27.25
C GLN A 7 -8.14 18.82 -26.21
N ALA A 8 -8.84 19.92 -26.46
CA ALA A 8 -9.97 20.36 -25.63
C ALA A 8 -11.10 19.32 -25.61
N CYS A 9 -11.50 18.82 -26.78
CA CYS A 9 -12.54 17.78 -26.89
C CYS A 9 -12.19 16.49 -26.12
N VAL A 10 -10.92 16.06 -26.15
CA VAL A 10 -10.46 14.88 -25.39
C VAL A 10 -10.53 15.13 -23.88
N LYS A 11 -10.13 16.32 -23.42
CA LYS A 11 -10.20 16.68 -22.00
C LYS A 11 -11.64 16.65 -21.49
N ASP A 12 -12.55 17.27 -22.23
CA ASP A 12 -13.98 17.31 -21.87
C ASP A 12 -14.58 15.90 -21.83
N ALA A 13 -14.18 15.02 -22.75
CA ALA A 13 -14.61 13.63 -22.76
C ALA A 13 -14.10 12.83 -21.55
N ILE A 14 -12.85 13.04 -21.12
CA ILE A 14 -12.29 12.40 -19.92
C ILE A 14 -12.99 12.92 -18.66
N GLU A 15 -13.21 14.22 -18.57
CA GLU A 15 -13.95 14.84 -17.47
C GLU A 15 -15.37 14.26 -17.37
N HIS A 16 -16.11 14.24 -18.48
CA HIS A 16 -17.45 13.63 -18.53
C HIS A 16 -17.43 12.14 -18.15
N LEU A 17 -16.43 11.38 -18.58
CA LEU A 17 -16.27 9.97 -18.23
C LEU A 17 -16.08 9.77 -16.72
N ILE A 18 -15.18 10.53 -16.09
CA ILE A 18 -14.90 10.45 -14.65
C ILE A 18 -16.15 10.85 -13.85
N THR A 19 -16.80 11.94 -14.22
CA THR A 19 -18.03 12.40 -13.56
C THR A 19 -19.15 11.37 -13.67
N THR A 20 -19.43 10.87 -14.88
CA THR A 20 -20.48 9.86 -15.10
C THR A 20 -20.16 8.57 -14.35
N TYR A 21 -18.88 8.17 -14.28
CA TYR A 21 -18.47 7.01 -13.50
C TYR A 21 -18.79 7.19 -12.00
N GLY A 22 -18.47 8.35 -11.43
CA GLY A 22 -18.78 8.66 -10.03
C GLY A 22 -20.29 8.80 -9.74
N GLU A 23 -21.09 9.22 -10.72
CA GLU A 23 -22.55 9.24 -10.58
C GLU A 23 -23.17 7.84 -10.60
N LEU A 24 -22.59 6.91 -11.34
CA LEU A 24 -23.08 5.53 -11.49
C LEU A 24 -22.49 4.55 -10.47
N ASN A 25 -21.36 4.88 -9.83
CA ASN A 25 -20.65 4.01 -8.91
C ASN A 25 -20.45 4.72 -7.57
N SER A 26 -20.88 4.07 -6.49
CA SER A 26 -20.72 4.62 -5.15
C SER A 26 -19.25 4.75 -4.76
N SER A 27 -18.92 5.79 -3.99
CA SER A 27 -17.64 5.90 -3.26
C SER A 27 -17.61 5.07 -1.97
N SER A 28 -18.66 4.28 -1.69
CA SER A 28 -18.70 3.31 -0.59
C SER A 28 -18.29 1.92 -1.08
N ILE A 29 -17.52 1.19 -0.27
CA ILE A 29 -17.21 -0.21 -0.54
C ILE A 29 -18.37 -1.11 -0.10
N GLU A 30 -18.62 -2.19 -0.84
CA GLU A 30 -19.58 -3.22 -0.43
C GLU A 30 -18.97 -4.08 0.69
N GLU A 31 -19.75 -4.33 1.73
CA GLU A 31 -19.36 -5.14 2.88
C GLU A 31 -20.21 -6.40 2.94
N LEU A 32 -19.56 -7.55 3.06
CA LEU A 32 -20.16 -8.87 3.08
C LEU A 32 -19.97 -9.48 4.47
N ASP A 33 -21.02 -10.12 5.00
CA ASP A 33 -20.95 -10.84 6.28
C ASP A 33 -20.23 -12.19 6.17
N CYS A 34 -20.04 -12.70 4.94
CA CYS A 34 -19.38 -13.97 4.67
C CYS A 34 -18.70 -13.98 3.29
N GLU A 35 -17.82 -14.96 3.07
CA GLU A 35 -17.15 -15.12 1.78
C GLU A 35 -18.18 -15.36 0.65
N PRO A 36 -18.06 -14.66 -0.50
CA PRO A 36 -18.96 -14.86 -1.62
C PRO A 36 -18.78 -16.25 -2.24
N SER A 37 -19.84 -16.75 -2.88
CA SER A 37 -19.71 -17.94 -3.74
C SER A 37 -18.71 -17.67 -4.88
N PRO A 38 -18.09 -18.69 -5.47
CA PRO A 38 -17.20 -18.48 -6.62
C PRO A 38 -17.85 -17.71 -7.77
N LEU A 39 -19.15 -17.94 -8.03
CA LEU A 39 -19.89 -17.22 -9.07
C LEU A 39 -20.05 -15.73 -8.72
N ASP A 40 -20.39 -15.42 -7.47
CA ASP A 40 -20.54 -14.03 -7.03
C ASP A 40 -19.19 -13.31 -7.01
N PHE A 41 -18.13 -13.98 -6.55
CA PHE A 41 -16.76 -13.47 -6.62
C PHE A 41 -16.37 -13.10 -8.06
N MET A 42 -16.63 -13.98 -9.03
CA MET A 42 -16.35 -13.70 -10.44
C MET A 42 -17.12 -12.49 -10.99
N ARG A 43 -18.30 -12.17 -10.45
CA ARG A 43 -19.03 -10.94 -10.81
C ARG A 43 -18.32 -9.67 -10.30
N TYR A 44 -17.66 -9.72 -9.14
CA TYR A 44 -16.81 -8.61 -8.67
C TYR A 44 -15.55 -8.46 -9.52
N VAL A 45 -14.89 -9.57 -9.85
CA VAL A 45 -13.72 -9.58 -10.74
C VAL A 45 -14.08 -8.99 -12.10
N ALA A 46 -15.19 -9.43 -12.72
CA ALA A 46 -15.62 -8.93 -14.02
C ALA A 46 -15.97 -7.43 -14.02
N ARG A 47 -16.54 -6.93 -12.92
CA ARG A 47 -16.85 -5.49 -12.73
C ARG A 47 -15.66 -4.66 -12.25
N ASN A 48 -14.54 -5.30 -11.89
CA ASN A 48 -13.38 -4.68 -11.27
C ASN A 48 -13.75 -3.84 -10.03
N THR A 49 -14.59 -4.40 -9.16
CA THR A 49 -15.14 -3.70 -7.98
C THR A 49 -14.61 -4.33 -6.69
N PRO A 50 -14.03 -3.55 -5.76
CA PRO A 50 -13.56 -4.05 -4.47
C PRO A 50 -14.73 -4.36 -3.54
N PHE A 51 -14.51 -5.26 -2.58
CA PHE A 51 -15.42 -5.52 -1.47
C PHE A 51 -14.64 -5.93 -0.21
N VAL A 52 -15.27 -5.78 0.96
CA VAL A 52 -14.75 -6.28 2.23
C VAL A 52 -15.60 -7.44 2.72
N VAL A 53 -14.98 -8.50 3.21
CA VAL A 53 -15.64 -9.53 4.03
C VAL A 53 -15.32 -9.24 5.49
N ARG A 54 -16.34 -8.88 6.26
CA ARG A 54 -16.19 -8.59 7.69
C ARG A 54 -15.96 -9.88 8.46
N GLY A 55 -14.89 -9.95 9.24
CA GLY A 55 -14.52 -11.14 9.99
C GLY A 55 -14.24 -12.39 9.15
N GLY A 56 -13.97 -12.26 7.85
CA GLY A 56 -13.75 -13.40 6.96
C GLY A 56 -12.62 -14.33 7.44
N ALA A 57 -11.63 -13.79 8.13
CA ALA A 57 -10.49 -14.52 8.67
C ALA A 57 -10.61 -14.84 10.16
N SER A 58 -11.74 -14.54 10.81
CA SER A 58 -11.91 -14.77 12.26
C SER A 58 -11.82 -16.24 12.67
N SER A 59 -12.05 -17.17 11.75
CA SER A 59 -11.88 -18.62 11.98
C SER A 59 -10.45 -19.12 11.72
N TRP A 60 -9.55 -18.25 11.24
CA TRP A 60 -8.19 -18.67 10.90
C TRP A 60 -7.37 -18.88 12.17
N ARG A 61 -6.58 -19.96 12.19
CA ARG A 61 -5.63 -20.21 13.28
C ARG A 61 -4.65 -19.04 13.49
N ALA A 62 -4.33 -18.30 12.43
CA ALA A 62 -3.52 -17.10 12.53
C ALA A 62 -4.21 -16.00 13.34
N PHE A 63 -5.52 -15.82 13.15
CA PHE A 63 -6.32 -14.86 13.91
C PHE A 63 -6.35 -15.18 15.40
N ASP A 64 -6.39 -16.45 15.78
CA ASP A 64 -6.36 -16.83 17.20
C ASP A 64 -4.96 -16.76 17.80
N LYS A 65 -3.94 -17.23 17.06
CA LYS A 65 -2.61 -17.52 17.64
C LYS A 65 -1.54 -16.46 17.43
N TRP A 66 -1.65 -15.61 16.40
CA TRP A 66 -0.55 -14.70 16.06
C TRP A 66 -0.55 -13.49 16.97
N ASP A 67 -0.02 -13.68 18.18
CA ASP A 67 0.40 -12.62 19.09
C ASP A 67 1.93 -12.45 19.05
N LYS A 68 2.43 -11.49 19.84
CA LYS A 68 3.87 -11.21 19.93
C LYS A 68 4.66 -12.46 20.28
N ASP A 69 4.28 -13.15 21.35
CA ASP A 69 5.05 -14.26 21.92
C ASP A 69 5.08 -15.45 20.96
N TYR A 70 3.94 -15.75 20.33
CA TYR A 70 3.86 -16.76 19.29
C TYR A 70 4.75 -16.41 18.10
N LEU A 71 4.71 -15.18 17.60
CA LEU A 71 5.49 -14.79 16.43
C LEU A 71 7.00 -14.82 16.71
N VAL A 72 7.44 -14.32 17.88
CA VAL A 72 8.85 -14.40 18.31
C VAL A 72 9.28 -15.86 18.42
N SER A 73 8.46 -16.73 19.02
CA SER A 73 8.77 -18.16 19.13
C SER A 73 8.79 -18.87 17.77
N ALA A 74 7.81 -18.60 16.91
CA ALA A 74 7.66 -19.25 15.61
C ALA A 74 8.76 -18.83 14.60
N LEU A 75 9.29 -17.62 14.76
CA LEU A 75 10.35 -17.05 13.91
C LEU A 75 11.69 -16.90 14.66
N ALA A 76 11.85 -17.64 15.76
CA ALA A 76 13.07 -17.63 16.55
C ALA A 76 14.28 -18.00 15.67
N GLY A 77 15.35 -17.19 15.78
CA GLY A 77 16.57 -17.38 15.00
C GLY A 77 16.46 -17.00 13.51
N GLN A 78 15.30 -16.53 13.03
CA GLN A 78 15.15 -16.04 11.66
C GLN A 78 15.43 -14.53 11.60
N SER A 79 16.00 -14.10 10.48
CA SER A 79 16.12 -12.69 10.13
C SER A 79 15.10 -12.32 9.06
N VAL A 80 14.66 -11.08 9.08
CA VAL A 80 13.76 -10.49 8.08
C VAL A 80 14.45 -9.33 7.38
N ASN A 81 14.14 -9.14 6.09
CA ASN A 81 14.56 -7.93 5.37
C ASN A 81 13.67 -6.77 5.85
N VAL A 82 14.29 -5.76 6.44
CA VAL A 82 13.60 -4.60 7.01
C VAL A 82 13.88 -3.40 6.12
N ALA A 83 12.81 -2.76 5.66
CA ALA A 83 12.87 -1.48 5.00
C ALA A 83 12.85 -0.37 6.05
N VAL A 84 13.88 0.47 6.02
CA VAL A 84 14.14 1.54 6.99
C VAL A 84 14.09 2.89 6.28
N THR A 85 13.32 3.81 6.84
CA THR A 85 13.16 5.18 6.31
C THR A 85 13.18 6.19 7.45
N PRO A 86 13.49 7.48 7.19
CA PRO A 86 13.41 8.50 8.23
C PRO A 86 11.97 8.78 8.70
N HIS A 87 10.98 8.69 7.81
CA HIS A 87 9.62 9.17 8.07
C HIS A 87 8.51 8.18 7.71
N GLY A 88 8.85 6.92 7.41
CA GLY A 88 7.88 5.88 7.07
C GLY A 88 7.38 5.91 5.63
N ASN A 89 8.02 6.71 4.78
CA ASN A 89 7.65 6.99 3.40
C ASN A 89 8.50 6.18 2.40
N ALA A 90 8.42 4.85 2.48
CA ALA A 90 9.11 3.99 1.53
C ALA A 90 8.43 3.99 0.16
N ASP A 91 9.23 3.91 -0.90
CA ASP A 91 8.79 3.94 -2.29
C ASP A 91 7.86 5.12 -2.58
N ALA A 92 8.22 6.30 -2.06
CA ALA A 92 7.37 7.47 -2.06
C ALA A 92 8.02 8.69 -2.74
N PRO A 93 7.23 9.57 -3.39
CA PRO A 93 7.73 10.85 -3.86
C PRO A 93 8.17 11.72 -2.67
N THR A 94 9.46 12.01 -2.58
CA THR A 94 10.07 12.68 -1.43
C THR A 94 10.91 13.86 -1.89
N LEU A 95 10.70 15.03 -1.26
CA LEU A 95 11.52 16.20 -1.53
C LEU A 95 12.92 15.98 -0.96
N SER A 96 13.95 16.07 -1.79
CA SER A 96 15.34 16.04 -1.34
C SER A 96 15.92 17.45 -1.27
N PRO A 97 16.24 17.98 -0.06
CA PRO A 97 16.88 19.28 0.08
C PRO A 97 18.24 19.37 -0.64
N ALA A 98 18.95 18.25 -0.76
CA ALA A 98 20.25 18.19 -1.44
C ALA A 98 20.14 18.35 -2.96
N HIS A 99 18.99 18.03 -3.55
CA HIS A 99 18.76 18.05 -4.99
C HIS A 99 17.71 19.08 -5.44
N ASP A 100 17.09 19.80 -4.50
CA ASP A 100 16.04 20.81 -4.73
C ASP A 100 14.89 20.32 -5.63
N ALA A 101 14.57 19.03 -5.55
CA ALA A 101 13.58 18.37 -6.38
C ALA A 101 12.94 17.16 -5.67
N PRO A 102 11.70 16.77 -6.04
CA PRO A 102 11.13 15.50 -5.63
C PRO A 102 11.84 14.33 -6.32
N LEU A 103 12.18 13.31 -5.55
CA LEU A 103 12.77 12.05 -6.00
C LEU A 103 11.84 10.89 -5.65
N PHE A 104 12.00 9.77 -6.34
CA PHE A 104 11.38 8.51 -5.93
C PHE A 104 12.28 7.85 -4.88
N ALA A 105 11.90 7.97 -3.61
CA ALA A 105 12.70 7.50 -2.48
C ALA A 105 12.40 6.04 -2.16
N LYS A 106 13.38 5.16 -2.42
CA LYS A 106 13.39 3.77 -1.97
C LYS A 106 13.97 3.65 -0.56
N PRO A 107 13.47 2.70 0.25
CA PRO A 107 13.95 2.51 1.61
C PRO A 107 15.42 2.04 1.64
N HIS A 108 16.06 2.20 2.81
CA HIS A 108 17.28 1.47 3.12
C HIS A 108 16.89 0.06 3.55
N GLU A 109 17.40 -0.97 2.89
CA GLU A 109 17.11 -2.36 3.26
C GLU A 109 18.25 -2.95 4.10
N GLU A 110 17.89 -3.57 5.21
CA GLU A 110 18.84 -4.29 6.06
C GLU A 110 18.21 -5.54 6.71
N SER A 111 19.02 -6.58 6.88
CA SER A 111 18.60 -7.81 7.55
C SER A 111 18.65 -7.63 9.08
N GLN A 112 17.53 -7.82 9.75
CA GLN A 112 17.42 -7.74 11.21
C GLN A 112 16.87 -9.05 11.80
N PRO A 113 17.33 -9.49 12.99
CA PRO A 113 16.67 -10.56 13.73
C PRO A 113 15.19 -10.22 13.97
N PHE A 114 14.29 -11.18 13.70
CA PHE A 114 12.85 -10.95 13.76
C PHE A 114 12.39 -10.38 15.10
N GLU A 115 12.88 -10.95 16.20
CA GLU A 115 12.55 -10.50 17.56
C GLU A 115 12.94 -9.03 17.81
N GLN A 116 14.13 -8.63 17.36
CA GLN A 116 14.61 -7.26 17.52
C GLN A 116 13.74 -6.29 16.73
N PHE A 117 13.41 -6.62 15.48
CA PHE A 117 12.53 -5.83 14.63
C PHE A 117 11.12 -5.71 15.23
N LEU A 118 10.51 -6.82 15.66
CA LEU A 118 9.16 -6.82 16.22
C LEU A 118 9.09 -6.02 17.53
N ASN A 119 10.08 -6.19 18.42
CA ASN A 119 10.15 -5.39 19.65
C ASN A 119 10.30 -3.90 19.33
N TYR A 120 11.13 -3.54 18.34
CA TYR A 120 11.33 -2.14 17.94
C TYR A 120 10.02 -1.47 17.51
N ILE A 121 9.27 -2.08 16.60
CA ILE A 121 8.03 -1.47 16.07
C ILE A 121 6.94 -1.37 17.13
N ILE A 122 6.87 -2.34 18.05
CA ILE A 122 5.92 -2.32 19.18
C ILE A 122 6.29 -1.18 20.13
N SER A 123 7.57 -1.05 20.50
CA SER A 123 8.04 0.07 21.32
C SER A 123 7.77 1.41 20.63
N GLN A 124 8.04 1.53 19.32
CA GLN A 124 7.80 2.76 18.58
C GLN A 124 6.32 3.20 18.57
N GLU A 125 5.40 2.25 18.67
CA GLU A 125 3.96 2.49 18.72
C GLU A 125 3.44 2.75 20.15
N THR A 126 3.97 2.03 21.14
CA THR A 126 3.38 1.96 22.49
C THR A 126 4.09 2.79 23.55
N ASP A 127 5.37 3.10 23.35
CA ASP A 127 6.15 3.92 24.28
C ASP A 127 5.96 5.41 23.93
N PRO A 128 5.32 6.21 24.80
CA PRO A 128 5.10 7.63 24.56
C PRO A 128 6.39 8.44 24.52
N ASP A 129 7.47 7.94 25.14
CA ASP A 129 8.78 8.58 25.17
C ASP A 129 9.67 8.14 23.99
N PHE A 130 9.16 7.28 23.10
CA PHE A 130 9.91 6.84 21.93
C PHE A 130 10.24 8.03 21.01
N PRO A 131 11.51 8.25 20.64
CA PRO A 131 11.90 9.45 19.90
C PRO A 131 11.10 9.62 18.60
N GLN A 132 10.51 10.80 18.39
CA GLN A 132 9.77 11.11 17.16
C GLN A 132 10.68 11.15 15.93
N SER A 133 11.95 11.49 16.12
CA SER A 133 12.97 11.52 15.07
C SER A 133 13.58 10.15 14.77
N ALA A 134 13.15 9.09 15.47
CA ALA A 134 13.63 7.74 15.20
C ALA A 134 13.16 7.27 13.82
N GLU A 135 14.00 6.46 13.16
CA GLU A 135 13.67 5.84 11.88
C GLU A 135 12.41 4.97 11.98
N VAL A 136 11.70 4.84 10.87
CA VAL A 136 10.52 3.99 10.75
C VAL A 136 10.93 2.70 10.04
N ARG A 137 10.46 1.58 10.57
CA ARG A 137 10.78 0.24 10.08
C ARG A 137 9.50 -0.51 9.72
N TYR A 138 9.52 -1.17 8.57
CA TYR A 138 8.52 -2.16 8.21
C TYR A 138 9.17 -3.34 7.50
N ALA A 139 8.49 -4.48 7.47
CA ALA A 139 8.95 -5.67 6.80
C ALA A 139 7.84 -6.24 5.92
N GLN A 140 8.22 -6.58 4.70
CA GLN A 140 7.47 -7.48 3.82
C GLN A 140 8.24 -8.79 3.75
N THR A 141 7.64 -9.90 4.20
CA THR A 141 8.30 -11.21 4.19
C THR A 141 7.39 -12.29 3.62
N HIS A 142 7.98 -13.25 2.92
CA HIS A 142 7.31 -14.49 2.53
C HIS A 142 7.56 -15.52 3.63
N ILE A 143 6.50 -15.90 4.36
CA ILE A 143 6.59 -16.93 5.39
C ILE A 143 6.12 -18.27 4.82
N PRO A 144 7.00 -19.28 4.68
CA PRO A 144 6.63 -20.56 4.07
C PRO A 144 5.43 -21.25 4.73
N PHE A 145 5.27 -21.13 6.05
CA PHE A 145 4.12 -21.71 6.76
C PHE A 145 2.82 -20.91 6.61
N ALA A 146 2.89 -19.62 6.24
CA ALA A 146 1.68 -18.85 5.94
C ALA A 146 0.98 -19.47 4.73
N SER A 147 1.73 -19.92 3.71
CA SER A 147 1.18 -20.66 2.57
C SER A 147 0.43 -21.93 2.97
N ILE A 148 0.90 -22.63 4.01
CA ILE A 148 0.27 -23.83 4.58
C ILE A 148 -0.99 -23.47 5.38
N ALA A 149 -0.95 -22.40 6.17
CA ALA A 149 -2.09 -21.92 6.97
C ALA A 149 -3.26 -21.43 6.09
N LEU A 150 -2.98 -21.10 4.82
CA LEU A 150 -3.85 -20.39 3.91
C LEU A 150 -4.49 -21.29 2.82
N GLN A 151 -4.14 -22.58 2.71
CA GLN A 151 -4.90 -23.62 1.97
C GLN A 151 -5.24 -23.37 0.47
N LYS A 152 -4.55 -22.49 -0.27
CA LYS A 152 -4.60 -22.40 -1.76
C LYS A 152 -3.24 -21.91 -2.28
N PRO A 153 -2.81 -22.22 -3.52
CA PRO A 153 -1.57 -21.68 -4.08
C PRO A 153 -1.82 -20.39 -4.89
N PRO A 154 -1.73 -19.19 -4.29
CA PRO A 154 -1.56 -17.95 -5.07
C PRO A 154 -0.13 -17.86 -5.61
N GLU A 155 0.11 -16.93 -6.54
CA GLU A 155 1.47 -16.70 -7.09
C GLU A 155 2.44 -16.17 -6.03
N ALA A 156 1.93 -15.40 -5.06
CA ALA A 156 2.70 -14.90 -3.93
C ALA A 156 1.83 -14.78 -2.68
N ILE A 157 2.44 -15.08 -1.52
CA ILE A 157 1.89 -14.84 -0.18
C ILE A 157 2.86 -13.93 0.54
N ASN A 158 2.42 -12.69 0.78
CA ASN A 158 3.22 -11.74 1.55
C ASN A 158 2.63 -11.62 2.96
N MET A 159 3.51 -11.43 3.91
CA MET A 159 3.21 -10.96 5.25
C MET A 159 3.80 -9.58 5.44
N TRP A 160 2.99 -8.67 5.96
CA TRP A 160 3.32 -7.28 6.18
C TRP A 160 3.29 -7.01 7.69
N ILE A 161 4.38 -6.44 8.19
CA ILE A 161 4.47 -5.97 9.57
C ILE A 161 5.02 -4.55 9.55
N GLY A 162 4.34 -3.64 10.24
CA GLY A 162 4.79 -2.26 10.43
C GLY A 162 4.12 -1.67 11.67
N ASN A 163 4.03 -0.34 11.71
CA ASN A 163 3.19 0.36 12.68
C ASN A 163 2.50 1.59 12.06
N SER A 164 1.89 2.43 12.90
CA SER A 164 1.14 3.61 12.44
C SER A 164 1.98 4.66 11.74
N ARG A 165 3.31 4.63 11.92
CA ARG A 165 4.25 5.58 11.29
C ARG A 165 4.64 5.16 9.88
N SER A 166 4.32 3.95 9.43
CA SER A 166 4.60 3.48 8.07
C SER A 166 3.44 3.75 7.13
N VAL A 167 3.73 4.43 6.02
CA VAL A 167 2.77 4.82 4.98
C VAL A 167 3.27 4.32 3.64
N THR A 168 2.40 3.64 2.90
CA THR A 168 2.67 3.23 1.53
C THR A 168 2.13 4.29 0.58
N ALA A 169 3.01 4.80 -0.28
CA ALA A 169 2.63 5.75 -1.30
C ALA A 169 1.63 5.15 -2.30
N THR A 170 0.85 6.02 -2.94
CA THR A 170 -0.10 5.62 -3.97
C THR A 170 0.60 4.85 -5.09
N HIS A 171 0.22 3.59 -5.25
CA HIS A 171 0.68 2.73 -6.33
C HIS A 171 -0.47 1.86 -6.83
N LYS A 172 -0.25 1.08 -7.89
CA LYS A 172 -1.21 0.10 -8.41
C LYS A 172 -0.50 -1.22 -8.71
N ASP A 173 -1.21 -2.32 -8.56
CA ASP A 173 -0.72 -3.66 -8.83
C ASP A 173 -1.47 -4.28 -10.02
N SER A 174 -0.78 -5.10 -10.81
CA SER A 174 -1.37 -5.88 -11.91
C SER A 174 -2.05 -7.18 -11.45
N TYR A 175 -2.32 -7.32 -10.14
CA TYR A 175 -2.76 -8.56 -9.51
C TYR A 175 -4.13 -8.39 -8.85
N GLU A 176 -4.93 -9.45 -8.89
CA GLU A 176 -6.10 -9.59 -8.03
C GLU A 176 -5.59 -9.91 -6.61
N ASN A 177 -5.85 -9.00 -5.66
CA ASN A 177 -5.27 -9.06 -4.34
C ASN A 177 -6.34 -9.37 -3.28
N ILE A 178 -6.07 -10.35 -2.42
CA ILE A 178 -6.86 -10.62 -1.21
C ILE A 178 -6.00 -10.22 -0.02
N TYR A 179 -6.31 -9.08 0.58
CA TYR A 179 -5.63 -8.55 1.75
C TYR A 179 -6.39 -8.92 3.02
N VAL A 180 -5.71 -9.44 4.02
CA VAL A 180 -6.32 -9.93 5.26
C VAL A 180 -5.62 -9.31 6.45
N GLN A 181 -6.40 -8.65 7.30
CA GLN A 181 -5.91 -7.97 8.49
C GLN A 181 -5.97 -8.91 9.68
N ILE A 182 -4.83 -9.23 10.33
CA ILE A 182 -4.80 -10.19 11.46
C ILE A 182 -4.71 -9.49 12.82
N ARG A 183 -3.90 -8.42 12.93
CA ARG A 183 -3.75 -7.63 14.17
C ARG A 183 -3.68 -6.14 13.87
N GLY A 184 -4.30 -5.34 14.73
CA GLY A 184 -4.44 -3.89 14.54
C GLY A 184 -5.35 -3.56 13.34
N ARG A 185 -5.31 -2.30 12.94
CA ARG A 185 -6.15 -1.76 11.85
C ARG A 185 -5.32 -1.39 10.63
N LYS A 186 -5.99 -1.34 9.48
CA LYS A 186 -5.42 -0.87 8.21
C LYS A 186 -6.37 0.09 7.53
N HIS A 187 -5.85 1.23 7.07
CA HIS A 187 -6.65 2.26 6.42
C HIS A 187 -6.25 2.40 4.95
N PHE A 188 -7.13 1.97 4.06
CA PHE A 188 -6.99 2.12 2.63
C PHE A 188 -7.75 3.34 2.12
N VAL A 189 -7.12 4.06 1.20
CA VAL A 189 -7.78 5.00 0.32
C VAL A 189 -7.64 4.44 -1.09
N LEU A 190 -8.75 4.04 -1.72
CA LEU A 190 -8.76 3.35 -3.00
C LEU A 190 -9.26 4.30 -4.09
N LEU A 191 -8.58 4.30 -5.24
CA LEU A 191 -9.00 5.03 -6.43
C LEU A 191 -9.14 4.05 -7.59
N SER A 192 -10.33 4.04 -8.20
CA SER A 192 -10.61 3.29 -9.43
C SER A 192 -9.58 3.61 -10.52
N PRO A 193 -9.24 2.66 -11.41
CA PRO A 193 -8.37 2.90 -12.57
C PRO A 193 -8.81 4.10 -13.43
N LEU A 194 -10.10 4.44 -13.45
CA LEU A 194 -10.63 5.59 -14.19
C LEU A 194 -10.17 6.94 -13.62
N HIS A 195 -9.76 6.98 -12.36
CA HIS A 195 -9.19 8.17 -11.73
C HIS A 195 -7.69 8.36 -12.02
N HIS A 196 -7.07 7.59 -12.91
CA HIS A 196 -5.64 7.72 -13.20
C HIS A 196 -5.22 9.15 -13.57
N HIS A 197 -6.04 9.87 -14.35
CA HIS A 197 -5.78 11.27 -14.70
C HIS A 197 -5.92 12.26 -13.53
N CYS A 198 -6.50 11.83 -12.42
CA CYS A 198 -6.61 12.62 -11.19
C CYS A 198 -5.32 12.58 -10.35
N MET A 199 -4.39 11.66 -10.61
CA MET A 199 -3.30 11.32 -9.68
C MET A 199 -1.99 12.10 -9.89
N ASN A 200 -1.91 12.95 -10.91
CA ASN A 200 -0.70 13.73 -11.23
C ASN A 200 0.58 12.88 -11.23
N GLU A 201 0.59 11.80 -12.02
CA GLU A 201 1.76 10.95 -12.20
C GLU A 201 2.88 11.72 -12.91
N LYS A 202 4.10 11.65 -12.37
CA LYS A 202 5.27 12.35 -12.92
C LYS A 202 6.48 11.42 -12.96
N PRO A 203 7.37 11.58 -13.96
CA PRO A 203 8.66 10.89 -13.96
C PRO A 203 9.54 11.46 -12.84
N LEU A 204 9.92 10.62 -11.87
CA LEU A 204 10.82 10.99 -10.79
C LEU A 204 12.10 10.16 -10.86
N GLN A 205 13.23 10.82 -10.60
CA GLN A 205 14.53 10.15 -10.51
C GLN A 205 14.57 9.23 -9.29
N PRO A 206 14.93 7.94 -9.45
CA PRO A 206 15.09 7.02 -8.34
C PRO A 206 16.27 7.39 -7.42
N ALA A 207 16.04 7.28 -6.12
CA ALA A 207 17.07 7.44 -5.10
C ALA A 207 16.83 6.45 -3.97
N THR A 208 17.89 5.95 -3.36
CA THR A 208 17.82 5.00 -2.25
C THR A 208 18.34 5.64 -0.98
N TYR A 209 17.65 5.44 0.15
CA TYR A 209 18.19 5.84 1.44
C TYR A 209 19.45 5.03 1.78
N ALA A 210 20.52 5.73 2.14
CA ALA A 210 21.79 5.15 2.57
C ALA A 210 22.16 5.66 3.97
N ARG A 211 22.68 4.76 4.82
CA ARG A 211 23.23 5.12 6.13
C ARG A 211 24.56 5.86 5.94
N GLY A 212 24.63 7.10 6.41
CA GLY A 212 25.86 7.88 6.41
C GLY A 212 26.89 7.35 7.43
N CYS A 213 28.18 7.51 7.12
CA CYS A 213 29.29 7.08 7.98
C CYS A 213 29.37 7.85 9.31
N SER A 214 28.86 9.08 9.36
CA SER A 214 28.81 9.92 10.56
C SER A 214 27.38 9.97 11.09
N HIS A 215 27.15 9.33 12.24
CA HIS A 215 25.89 9.33 13.02
C HIS A 215 24.77 8.38 12.57
N GLY A 216 24.97 7.53 11.55
CA GLY A 216 23.96 6.52 11.17
C GLY A 216 22.66 7.09 10.58
N GLN A 217 22.63 8.41 10.31
CA GLN A 217 21.49 9.09 9.71
C GLN A 217 21.30 8.66 8.25
N LEU A 218 20.04 8.47 7.86
CA LEU A 218 19.67 8.12 6.48
C LEU A 218 19.60 9.37 5.60
N SER A 219 20.21 9.29 4.43
CA SER A 219 20.16 10.33 3.39
C SER A 219 19.91 9.70 2.03
N LEU A 220 19.25 10.42 1.13
CA LEU A 220 18.96 9.93 -0.22
C LEU A 220 20.21 10.05 -1.10
N SER A 221 20.57 8.93 -1.73
CA SER A 221 21.55 8.88 -2.80
C SER A 221 20.83 8.54 -4.10
N LEU A 222 21.06 9.32 -5.16
CA LEU A 222 20.56 8.99 -6.50
C LEU A 222 21.08 7.61 -6.92
N ASP A 223 20.22 6.84 -7.56
CA ASP A 223 20.63 5.58 -8.16
C ASP A 223 21.38 5.85 -9.47
N GLN A 224 22.57 5.27 -9.61
CA GLN A 224 23.38 5.45 -10.82
C GLN A 224 22.72 4.74 -12.00
N ASP A 225 22.72 5.40 -13.16
CA ASP A 225 22.21 4.88 -14.44
C ASP A 225 20.73 4.43 -14.40
N ALA A 226 19.93 4.98 -13.47
CA ALA A 226 18.51 4.69 -13.38
C ALA A 226 17.68 5.73 -14.17
N ASP A 227 16.77 5.25 -15.01
CA ASP A 227 15.80 6.12 -15.69
C ASP A 227 14.72 6.62 -14.71
N PRO A 228 14.18 7.83 -14.92
CA PRO A 228 12.99 8.29 -14.20
C PRO A 228 11.84 7.30 -14.29
N VAL A 229 11.20 7.04 -13.15
CA VAL A 229 10.03 6.16 -13.07
C VAL A 229 8.75 6.99 -12.87
N PRO A 230 7.62 6.57 -13.48
CA PRO A 230 6.34 7.23 -13.26
C PRO A 230 5.87 7.00 -11.81
N VAL A 231 5.65 8.08 -11.07
CA VAL A 231 5.20 8.05 -9.67
C VAL A 231 4.02 9.00 -9.49
N VAL A 232 2.98 8.53 -8.80
CA VAL A 232 1.85 9.36 -8.38
C VAL A 232 2.33 10.38 -7.36
N THR A 233 2.18 11.67 -7.66
CA THR A 233 2.64 12.76 -6.77
C THR A 233 1.52 13.47 -6.04
N TRP A 234 0.26 13.23 -6.43
CA TRP A 234 -0.92 13.76 -5.78
C TRP A 234 -1.44 12.81 -4.69
N ASP A 235 -1.90 13.40 -3.59
CA ASP A 235 -2.49 12.70 -2.47
C ASP A 235 -3.91 13.24 -2.22
N PRO A 236 -4.96 12.39 -2.26
CA PRO A 236 -6.33 12.82 -1.97
C PRO A 236 -6.55 13.33 -0.54
N ASP A 237 -5.70 12.96 0.43
CA ASP A 237 -5.75 13.50 1.81
C ASP A 237 -5.16 14.91 1.90
N HIS A 238 -4.43 15.34 0.87
CA HIS A 238 -3.85 16.67 0.73
C HIS A 238 -4.21 17.28 -0.64
N PRO A 239 -5.51 17.50 -0.92
CA PRO A 239 -6.03 17.68 -2.28
C PRO A 239 -5.45 18.87 -3.05
N HIS A 240 -4.92 19.87 -2.34
CA HIS A 240 -4.31 21.07 -2.93
C HIS A 240 -2.82 20.89 -3.30
N ARG A 241 -2.12 19.91 -2.71
CA ARG A 241 -0.70 19.67 -2.96
C ARG A 241 -0.53 18.78 -4.18
N ASN A 242 0.30 19.21 -5.14
CA ASN A 242 0.54 18.47 -6.39
C ASN A 242 -0.77 18.10 -7.13
N SER A 243 -1.78 18.95 -7.07
CA SER A 243 -3.06 18.72 -7.76
C SER A 243 -2.90 18.80 -9.29
N ALA A 244 -3.55 17.91 -10.02
CA ALA A 244 -3.77 17.99 -11.46
C ALA A 244 -5.14 18.64 -11.74
N PRO A 245 -5.41 19.15 -12.96
CA PRO A 245 -6.70 19.77 -13.29
C PRO A 245 -7.93 18.89 -13.01
N LEU A 246 -7.78 17.57 -13.15
CA LEU A 246 -8.86 16.60 -12.94
C LEU A 246 -8.86 15.98 -11.53
N SER A 247 -7.87 16.30 -10.68
CA SER A 247 -7.82 15.80 -9.29
C SER A 247 -9.09 16.10 -8.48
N PRO A 248 -9.75 17.27 -8.61
CA PRO A 248 -10.99 17.55 -7.87
C PRO A 248 -12.16 16.63 -8.22
N LEU A 249 -12.10 15.93 -9.35
CA LEU A 249 -13.14 14.98 -9.77
C LEU A 249 -12.96 13.59 -9.15
N ALA A 250 -11.82 13.33 -8.48
CA ALA A 250 -11.57 12.05 -7.86
C ALA A 250 -12.58 11.78 -6.74
N GLN A 251 -13.09 10.56 -6.71
CA GLN A 251 -13.94 10.06 -5.62
C GLN A 251 -13.27 8.85 -4.96
N PRO A 252 -12.41 9.08 -3.94
CA PRO A 252 -11.73 7.98 -3.26
C PRO A 252 -12.71 7.15 -2.44
N VAL A 253 -12.56 5.82 -2.49
CA VAL A 253 -13.24 4.88 -1.60
C VAL A 253 -12.37 4.66 -0.37
N ARG A 254 -12.89 4.94 0.82
CA ARG A 254 -12.14 4.80 2.08
C ARG A 254 -12.57 3.54 2.82
N VAL A 255 -11.61 2.73 3.22
CA VAL A 255 -11.85 1.43 3.84
C VAL A 255 -10.96 1.27 5.06
N THR A 256 -11.55 0.92 6.19
CA THR A 256 -10.81 0.48 7.37
C THR A 256 -11.04 -1.01 7.55
N LEU A 257 -9.95 -1.78 7.59
CA LEU A 257 -9.98 -3.19 7.97
C LEU A 257 -9.71 -3.32 9.47
N GLU A 258 -10.62 -3.98 10.16
CA GLU A 258 -10.45 -4.42 11.55
C GLU A 258 -9.77 -5.80 11.58
N PRO A 259 -9.25 -6.25 12.73
CA PRO A 259 -8.75 -7.61 12.87
C PRO A 259 -9.80 -8.64 12.42
N GLY A 260 -9.42 -9.50 11.48
CA GLY A 260 -10.25 -10.56 10.91
C GLY A 260 -10.87 -10.20 9.56
N ASP A 261 -10.85 -8.93 9.14
CA ASP A 261 -11.42 -8.52 7.88
C ASP A 261 -10.57 -8.93 6.68
N MET A 262 -11.23 -9.18 5.54
CA MET A 262 -10.61 -9.43 4.25
C MET A 262 -11.05 -8.38 3.23
N LEU A 263 -10.11 -7.78 2.51
CA LEU A 263 -10.37 -6.91 1.37
C LEU A 263 -10.03 -7.64 0.08
N TYR A 264 -10.99 -7.73 -0.83
CA TYR A 264 -10.68 -7.94 -2.24
C TYR A 264 -10.34 -6.59 -2.88
N LEU A 265 -9.08 -6.46 -3.29
CA LEU A 265 -8.55 -5.32 -4.02
C LEU A 265 -8.30 -5.76 -5.48
N PRO A 266 -9.14 -5.31 -6.43
CA PRO A 266 -9.01 -5.70 -7.82
C PRO A 266 -7.73 -5.16 -8.45
N ALA A 267 -7.28 -5.84 -9.51
CA ALA A 267 -6.14 -5.36 -10.29
C ALA A 267 -6.34 -3.92 -10.78
N MET A 268 -5.24 -3.17 -10.87
CA MET A 268 -5.12 -1.79 -11.36
C MET A 268 -5.72 -0.69 -10.49
N TRP A 269 -6.38 -1.03 -9.38
CA TRP A 269 -6.80 -0.02 -8.40
C TRP A 269 -5.59 0.64 -7.76
N SER A 270 -5.65 1.96 -7.62
CA SER A 270 -4.60 2.73 -6.97
C SER A 270 -4.84 2.84 -5.47
N VAL A 271 -3.79 2.63 -4.68
CA VAL A 271 -3.85 2.52 -3.22
C VAL A 271 -2.80 3.37 -2.51
N PRO A 272 -3.16 4.58 -2.05
CA PRO A 272 -2.52 5.19 -0.88
C PRO A 272 -2.94 4.44 0.38
N ASP A 273 -1.99 4.08 1.24
CA ASP A 273 -2.29 3.18 2.36
C ASP A 273 -1.53 3.57 3.64
N ASN A 274 -2.27 3.73 4.74
CA ASN A 274 -1.76 4.15 6.04
C ASN A 274 -1.86 3.01 7.07
N ALA A 275 -0.77 2.83 7.84
CA ALA A 275 -0.64 1.99 9.03
C ALA A 275 -0.84 0.48 8.82
N VAL A 276 0.25 -0.30 8.72
CA VAL A 276 0.20 -1.77 8.92
C VAL A 276 0.53 -2.04 10.37
N HIS A 277 -0.24 -2.84 11.12
CA HIS A 277 0.29 -3.49 12.33
C HIS A 277 0.66 -4.95 12.02
N PHE A 278 -0.27 -5.67 11.40
CA PHE A 278 -0.01 -6.99 10.87
C PHE A 278 -1.03 -7.40 9.79
N ALA A 279 -0.56 -7.78 8.61
CA ALA A 279 -1.44 -8.27 7.54
C ALA A 279 -0.82 -9.37 6.67
N SER A 280 -1.68 -10.11 5.96
CA SER A 280 -1.28 -11.05 4.92
C SER A 280 -1.99 -10.71 3.61
N SER A 281 -1.28 -10.76 2.48
CA SER A 281 -1.87 -10.50 1.16
C SER A 281 -1.58 -11.66 0.19
N ARG A 282 -2.57 -12.05 -0.61
CA ARG A 282 -2.41 -13.02 -1.71
C ARG A 282 -2.59 -12.34 -3.06
N LYS A 283 -1.69 -12.63 -4.01
CA LYS A 283 -1.76 -12.11 -5.37
C LYS A 283 -2.03 -13.23 -6.38
N ALA A 284 -2.94 -13.00 -7.33
CA ALA A 284 -3.15 -13.84 -8.50
C ALA A 284 -3.11 -12.97 -9.77
N LYS A 285 -2.44 -13.42 -10.84
CA LYS A 285 -2.44 -12.69 -12.13
C LYS A 285 -3.80 -12.80 -12.80
N ARG A 286 -4.17 -11.73 -13.48
CA ARG A 286 -5.28 -11.73 -14.42
C ARG A 286 -4.80 -12.34 -15.74
N GLU A 287 -5.23 -13.55 -16.06
CA GLU A 287 -5.11 -14.11 -17.40
C GLU A 287 -6.21 -13.49 -18.28
N LEU A 288 -5.80 -12.90 -19.41
CA LEU A 288 -6.70 -12.26 -20.40
C LEU A 288 -7.37 -13.30 -21.30
#